data_AF-X0UIR9-F1
#
_entry.id   AF-X0UIR9-F1
#
_cell.length_a   1.000
_cell.length_b   1.000
_cell.length_c   1.000
_cell.angle_alpha   90.00
_cell.angle_beta   90.00
_cell.angle_gamma   90.00
#
_symmetry.space_group_name_H-M   'P 1'
#
loop_
_entity.id
_entity.type
_entity.pdbx_description
1 polymer ?
#
loop_
_entity_poly.entity_id
_entity_poly.type
_entity_poly.pdbx_seq_one_letter_code
_entity_poly.pdbx_strand_id
1 'polypeptide(L)'
;MRKLLIRVYLKNGVVFEYEVRGEREGEAAAKAREHVYAIATTGYRHNDGVSELTWYAPHWIDKIKIVGTVPTNYPDRVMGT
;
A
#
# COMPACT_ATOMS: atom_id res chain seq x y z
N MET A 1 -19.49 -1.34 0.11
CA MET A 1 -18.17 -0.80 0.50
C MET A 1 -17.08 -1.67 -0.11
N ARG A 2 -16.26 -1.12 -1.03
CA ARG A 2 -15.12 -1.86 -1.60
C ARG A 2 -13.91 -1.66 -0.69
N LYS A 3 -13.11 -2.71 -0.53
CA LYS A 3 -11.86 -2.69 0.25
C LYS A 3 -10.70 -3.19 -0.59
N LEU A 4 -9.54 -2.59 -0.42
CA LEU A 4 -8.26 -3.02 -0.96
C LEU A 4 -7.29 -3.20 0.20
N LEU A 5 -6.27 -4.04 0.00
CA LEU A 5 -5.20 -4.19 1.00
C LEU A 5 -3.96 -3.49 0.49
N ILE A 6 -3.24 -2.80 1.38
CA ILE A 6 -1.87 -2.35 1.12
C ILE A 6 -0.93 -3.26 1.87
N ARG A 7 0.04 -3.83 1.16
CA ARG A 7 1.16 -4.58 1.73
C ARG A 7 2.45 -3.78 1.60
N VAL A 8 3.14 -3.56 2.70
CA VAL A 8 4.46 -2.90 2.75
C VAL A 8 5.48 -3.95 3.14
N TYR A 9 6.43 -4.22 2.23
CA TYR A 9 7.50 -5.19 2.44
C TYR A 9 8.75 -4.44 2.87
N LEU A 10 9.32 -4.79 4.02
CA LEU A 10 10.58 -4.24 4.50
C LEU A 10 11.76 -5.15 4.12
N LYS A 11 12.95 -4.56 4.05
CA LYS A 11 14.20 -5.28 3.73
C LYS A 11 14.57 -6.37 4.74
N ASN A 12 14.08 -6.28 5.97
CA ASN A 12 14.30 -7.30 7.01
C ASN A 12 13.31 -8.48 6.93
N GLY A 13 12.48 -8.55 5.87
CA GLY A 13 11.51 -9.62 5.66
C GLY A 13 10.16 -9.40 6.34
N VAL A 14 9.99 -8.34 7.14
CA VAL A 14 8.70 -7.99 7.74
C VAL A 14 7.74 -7.47 6.66
N VAL A 15 6.48 -7.91 6.74
CA VAL A 15 5.41 -7.43 5.86
C VAL A 15 4.27 -6.89 6.70
N PHE A 16 3.93 -5.62 6.50
CA PHE A 16 2.73 -5.02 7.08
C PHE A 16 1.59 -5.06 6.08
N GLU A 17 0.38 -5.36 6.55
CA GLU A 17 -0.84 -5.37 5.75
C GLU A 17 -1.93 -4.57 6.45
N TYR A 18 -2.65 -3.73 5.71
CA TYR A 18 -3.84 -3.04 6.24
C TYR A 18 -4.89 -2.77 5.15
N GLU A 19 -6.14 -2.61 5.57
CA GLU A 19 -7.27 -2.34 4.69
C GLU A 19 -7.42 -0.84 4.38
N VAL A 20 -7.62 -0.51 3.11
CA VAL A 20 -8.10 0.80 2.66
C VAL A 20 -9.52 0.66 2.15
N ARG A 21 -10.43 1.46 2.70
CA ARG A 21 -11.87 1.41 2.41
C ARG A 21 -12.34 2.66 1.65
N GLY A 22 -13.27 2.45 0.73
CA GLY A 22 -14.00 3.51 0.03
C GLY A 22 -15.50 3.23 0.11
N GLU A 23 -16.27 4.30 0.31
CA GLU A 23 -17.72 4.23 0.37
C GLU A 23 -18.32 4.18 -1.04
N ARG A 24 -17.69 4.90 -1.97
CA ARG A 24 -18.10 4.99 -3.38
C ARG A 24 -17.26 4.09 -4.27
N GLU A 25 -17.76 3.81 -5.47
CA GLU A 25 -17.00 3.09 -6.48
C GLU A 25 -15.72 3.87 -6.86
N GLY A 26 -14.59 3.16 -6.97
CA GLY A 26 -13.28 3.75 -7.30
C GLY A 26 -12.57 4.45 -6.14
N GLU A 27 -13.28 4.86 -5.09
CA GLU A 27 -12.70 5.63 -3.98
C GLU A 27 -11.61 4.85 -3.21
N ALA A 28 -11.85 3.57 -2.94
CA ALA A 28 -10.85 2.71 -2.29
C ALA A 28 -9.54 2.64 -3.09
N ALA A 29 -9.65 2.63 -4.43
CA ALA A 29 -8.50 2.59 -5.32
C ALA A 29 -7.76 3.93 -5.39
N ALA A 30 -8.47 5.06 -5.35
CA ALA A 30 -7.86 6.39 -5.29
C ALA A 30 -7.08 6.56 -3.97
N LYS A 31 -7.73 6.29 -2.82
CA LYS A 31 -7.08 6.32 -1.50
C LYS A 31 -5.88 5.37 -1.44
N ALA A 32 -6.01 4.16 -1.98
CA ALA A 32 -4.90 3.21 -1.97
C ALA A 32 -3.69 3.75 -2.74
N ARG A 33 -3.89 4.42 -3.89
CA ARG A 33 -2.80 5.06 -4.65
C ARG A 33 -2.15 6.21 -3.89
N GLU A 34 -2.94 7.05 -3.23
CA GLU A 34 -2.43 8.15 -2.40
C GLU A 34 -1.56 7.63 -1.24
N HIS A 35 -2.01 6.58 -0.56
CA HIS A 35 -1.25 5.93 0.50
C HIS A 35 0.07 5.34 -0.02
N VAL A 36 0.05 4.64 -1.15
CA VAL A 36 1.27 4.08 -1.75
C VAL A 36 2.27 5.19 -2.11
N TYR A 37 1.79 6.28 -2.72
CA TYR A 37 2.63 7.43 -3.04
C TYR A 37 3.25 8.06 -1.77
N ALA A 38 2.45 8.29 -0.73
CA ALA A 38 2.91 8.84 0.54
C ALA A 38 3.94 7.94 1.23
N ILE A 39 3.72 6.62 1.21
CA ILE A 39 4.65 5.64 1.81
C ILE A 39 5.97 5.61 1.02
N ALA A 40 5.90 5.60 -0.31
CA ALA A 40 7.08 5.60 -1.17
C ALA A 40 7.94 6.85 -0.99
N THR A 41 7.31 8.01 -0.74
CA THR A 41 7.99 9.31 -0.59
C THR A 41 8.47 9.59 0.82
N THR A 42 7.70 9.22 1.84
CA THR A 42 7.93 9.64 3.24
C THR A 42 8.24 8.50 4.20
N GLY A 43 8.14 7.24 3.75
CA GLY A 43 8.31 6.06 4.56
C GLY A 43 7.01 5.55 5.17
N TYR A 44 7.09 4.46 5.92
CA TYR A 44 5.93 3.79 6.52
C TYR A 44 5.87 4.03 8.02
N ARG A 45 4.69 4.39 8.53
CA ARG A 45 4.43 4.48 9.96
C ARG A 45 3.58 3.29 10.38
N HIS A 46 4.11 2.48 11.26
CA HIS A 46 3.44 1.33 11.86
C HIS A 46 2.99 1.69 13.27
N ASN A 47 1.77 1.28 13.63
CA ASN A 47 1.29 1.27 15.00
C ASN A 47 0.93 -0.17 15.35
N ASP A 48 1.45 -0.67 16.45
CA ASP A 48 1.20 -2.03 16.96
C ASP A 48 -0.18 -2.19 17.61
N GLY A 49 -0.93 -1.10 17.72
CA GLY A 49 -2.25 -1.03 18.34
C GLY A 49 -2.21 -0.85 19.85
N VAL A 50 -1.02 -0.68 20.44
CA VAL A 50 -0.83 -0.59 21.89
C VAL A 50 -0.32 0.80 22.26
N SER A 51 0.88 1.17 21.82
CA SER A 51 1.48 2.43 22.25
C SER A 51 2.60 2.96 21.38
N GLU A 52 3.18 2.15 20.49
CA GLU A 52 4.36 2.55 19.74
C GLU A 52 4.01 2.93 18.31
N LEU A 53 4.43 4.13 17.93
CA LEU A 53 4.44 4.57 16.53
C LEU A 53 5.85 4.43 15.98
N THR A 54 6.11 3.33 15.28
CA THR A 54 7.40 3.09 14.63
C THR A 54 7.40 3.69 13.22
N TRP A 55 8.46 4.41 12.87
CA TRP A 55 8.67 4.91 11.52
C TRP A 55 9.80 4.14 10.82
N TYR A 56 9.51 3.68 9.60
CA TYR A 56 10.45 3.05 8.69
C TYR A 56 10.72 4.00 7.52
N ALA A 57 11.98 4.44 7.38
CA ALA A 57 12.38 5.34 6.31
C ALA A 57 12.19 4.71 4.91
N PRO A 58 12.04 5.52 3.83
CA PRO A 58 11.82 4.99 2.48
C PRO A 58 12.81 3.91 2.02
N HIS A 59 14.10 4.07 2.32
CA HIS A 59 15.14 3.13 1.90
C HIS A 59 15.09 1.77 2.62
N TRP A 60 14.27 1.62 3.67
CA TRP A 60 13.99 0.35 4.34
C TRP A 60 12.89 -0.47 3.67
N ILE A 61 12.11 0.15 2.78
CA ILE A 61 11.01 -0.49 2.07
C ILE A 61 11.56 -1.14 0.80
N ASP A 62 11.30 -2.43 0.63
CA ASP A 62 11.66 -3.20 -0.57
C ASP A 62 10.62 -2.98 -1.68
N LYS A 63 9.34 -3.15 -1.34
CA LYS A 63 8.22 -2.90 -2.27
C LYS A 63 6.92 -2.64 -1.53
N ILE A 64 5.98 -2.03 -2.25
CA ILE A 64 4.62 -1.77 -1.79
C ILE A 64 3.65 -2.37 -2.80
N LYS A 65 2.60 -3.05 -2.35
CA LYS A 65 1.58 -3.64 -3.22
C LYS A 65 0.18 -3.25 -2.79
N ILE A 66 -0.66 -2.88 -3.76
CA ILE A 66 -2.11 -2.84 -3.59
C ILE A 66 -2.63 -4.22 -4.01
N VAL A 67 -3.28 -4.93 -3.10
CA VAL A 67 -3.87 -6.26 -3.36
C VAL A 67 -5.37 -6.12 -3.51
N GLY A 68 -5.89 -6.68 -4.61
CA GLY A 68 -7.28 -6.60 -5.04
C GLY A 68 -7.41 -6.00 -6.43
N THR A 69 -8.64 -5.91 -6.94
CA THR A 69 -8.91 -5.31 -8.24
C THR A 69 -8.78 -3.78 -8.14
N VAL A 70 -7.75 -3.23 -8.78
CA VAL A 70 -7.54 -1.78 -8.91
C VAL A 70 -8.02 -1.35 -10.30
N PRO A 71 -9.22 -0.74 -10.45
CA PRO A 71 -9.70 -0.30 -11.75
C PRO A 71 -8.73 0.72 -12.36
N THR A 72 -8.34 0.53 -13.61
CA THR A 72 -7.50 1.48 -14.37
C THR A 72 -7.86 1.40 -15.85
N ASN A 73 -7.84 2.54 -16.53
CA ASN A 73 -8.00 2.60 -17.99
C ASN A 73 -6.69 2.26 -18.71
N TYR A 74 -5.59 2.11 -17.96
CA TYR A 74 -4.25 1.86 -18.47
C TYR A 74 -3.63 0.65 -17.76
N PRO A 75 -4.09 -0.58 -18.04
CA PRO A 75 -3.44 -1.77 -17.51
C PRO A 75 -2.13 -2.04 -18.27
N ASP A 76 -1.04 -2.21 -17.54
CA ASP A 76 0.22 -2.68 -18.11
C ASP A 76 0.04 -4.08 -18.70
N ARG A 77 0.71 -4.35 -19.82
CA ARG A 77 0.80 -5.69 -20.40
C ARG A 77 2.18 -6.24 -20.10
N VAL A 78 2.23 -7.37 -19.39
CA VAL A 78 3.50 -8.09 -19.16
C VAL A 78 3.79 -8.94 -20.40
N MET A 79 4.94 -8.70 -21.03
CA MET A 79 5.48 -9.56 -22.07
C MET A 79 6.81 -10.13 -21.58
N GLY A 80 6.96 -11.46 -21.63
CA GLY A 80 8.24 -12.11 -21.38
C GLY A 80 9.15 -11.95 -22.58
N THR A 81 10.43 -11.68 -22.32
CA THR A 81 11.52 -11.77 -23.30
C THR A 81 12.28 -13.07 -23.13
#